data_AF-A0A559MME5-F1
#
_entry.id   AF-A0A559MME5-F1
#
_cell.length_a   1.000
_cell.length_b   1.000
_cell.length_c   1.000
_cell.angle_alpha   90.00
_cell.angle_beta   90.00
_cell.angle_gamma   90.00
#
_symmetry.space_group_name_H-M   'P 1'
#
loop_
_entity.id
_entity.type
_entity.pdbx_description
1 polymer ?
#
loop_
_entity_poly.entity_id
_entity_poly.type
_entity_poly.pdbx_seq_one_letter_code
_entity_poly.pdbx_strand_id
1 'polypeptide(L)'
;YNEGYAGNQQISSARYRTMGDALNATGRPILYSLCNWGEDYPWNWGSTVANSWRISGDVYDNWDLYDARCPCDGPNAFNCELPGFHCSITNIMNKASFIVSKAQPGAWNDLDMLEVGNGAMTDAEYVAHFSMWAVVKSPLIMGNDIRSIAPKDLSILSNAAVIAINQDPSGSSAARRWMYETDEVDSNGKAAPQMWSGSLNSTTGGDYSDMVVLLVNGNSATTVMNASLADIFIDSGPSGTAKQVKMSWEVYDLWANRMSDEEASAIISSSSDAGNATTGYNATTVGAGRYNATKTSYAEGLAQNSSLLLGNLTTTVQPSGTVVATVDPHGAALFRLRALPTAVRKRDEL
;
A
#
# COMPACT_ATOMS: atom_id res chain seq x y z
N TYR A 1 -1.94 33.35 1.49
CA TYR A 1 -3.04 32.38 1.56
C TYR A 1 -3.89 32.59 0.33
N ASN A 2 -3.88 31.63 -0.62
CA ASN A 2 -4.53 31.47 -1.94
C ASN A 2 -5.22 32.63 -2.70
N GLU A 3 -5.31 33.87 -2.21
CA GLU A 3 -6.01 35.02 -2.79
C GLU A 3 -7.47 34.73 -3.20
N GLY A 4 -8.10 33.73 -2.56
CA GLY A 4 -9.44 33.25 -2.94
C GLY A 4 -9.44 32.31 -4.16
N TYR A 5 -8.27 31.90 -4.66
CA TYR A 5 -8.11 30.90 -5.73
C TYR A 5 -8.20 29.45 -5.21
N ALA A 6 -9.08 29.20 -4.24
CA ALA A 6 -9.55 27.88 -3.84
C ALA A 6 -10.96 27.99 -3.24
N GLY A 7 -11.62 26.86 -2.96
CA GLY A 7 -12.97 26.80 -2.39
C GLY A 7 -14.03 26.26 -3.36
N ASN A 8 -13.63 25.78 -4.54
CA ASN A 8 -14.40 24.81 -5.33
C ASN A 8 -13.51 24.14 -6.40
N GLN A 9 -14.02 23.03 -6.93
CA GLN A 9 -13.32 22.20 -7.92
C GLN A 9 -12.91 22.98 -9.18
N GLN A 10 -13.73 23.93 -9.65
CA GLN A 10 -13.45 24.68 -10.88
C GLN A 10 -12.25 25.61 -10.70
N ILE A 11 -12.20 26.36 -9.59
CA ILE A 11 -11.10 27.29 -9.31
C ILE A 11 -9.80 26.53 -9.09
N SER A 12 -9.82 25.50 -8.24
CA SER A 12 -8.63 24.70 -7.94
C SER A 12 -8.13 23.94 -9.17
N SER A 13 -9.01 23.29 -9.93
CA SER A 13 -8.60 22.61 -11.17
C SER A 13 -8.05 23.55 -12.23
N ALA A 14 -8.60 24.77 -12.40
CA ALA A 14 -8.08 25.75 -13.34
C ALA A 14 -6.66 26.23 -12.96
N ARG A 15 -6.43 26.47 -11.66
CA ARG A 15 -5.11 26.85 -11.13
C ARG A 15 -4.06 25.77 -11.39
N TYR A 16 -4.38 24.50 -11.11
CA TYR A 16 -3.45 23.39 -11.38
C TYR A 16 -3.29 23.09 -12.88
N ARG A 17 -4.35 23.23 -13.67
CA ARG A 17 -4.29 23.06 -15.13
C ARG A 17 -3.37 24.08 -15.79
N THR A 18 -3.34 25.32 -15.30
CA THR A 18 -2.44 26.35 -15.82
C THR A 18 -0.97 25.91 -15.79
N MET A 19 -0.53 25.26 -14.70
CA MET A 19 0.82 24.71 -14.61
C MET A 19 0.97 23.43 -15.44
N GLY A 20 -0.02 22.53 -15.44
CA GLY A 20 0.01 21.33 -16.27
C GLY A 20 0.19 21.66 -17.77
N ASP A 21 -0.55 22.64 -18.28
CA ASP A 21 -0.46 23.11 -19.66
C ASP A 21 0.91 23.76 -19.94
N ALA A 22 1.46 24.52 -18.99
CA ALA A 22 2.78 25.11 -19.11
C ALA A 22 3.89 24.05 -19.17
N LEU A 23 3.81 23.01 -18.33
CA LEU A 23 4.74 21.87 -18.38
C LEU A 23 4.65 21.15 -19.72
N ASN A 24 3.44 20.89 -20.20
CA ASN A 24 3.21 20.24 -21.49
C ASN A 24 3.77 21.08 -22.67
N ALA A 25 3.61 22.41 -22.62
CA ALA A 25 4.11 23.33 -23.64
C ALA A 25 5.65 23.33 -23.80
N THR A 26 6.39 22.81 -22.81
CA THR A 26 7.85 22.64 -22.92
C THR A 26 8.25 21.53 -23.90
N GLY A 27 7.33 20.59 -24.22
CA GLY A 27 7.61 19.39 -25.00
C GLY A 27 8.43 18.33 -24.28
N ARG A 28 8.80 18.55 -23.00
CA ARG A 28 9.51 17.57 -22.17
C ARG A 28 8.50 16.77 -21.32
N PRO A 29 8.53 15.43 -21.34
CA PRO A 29 7.76 14.62 -20.40
C PRO A 29 8.21 14.89 -18.96
N ILE A 30 7.29 15.40 -18.13
CA ILE A 30 7.51 15.73 -16.72
C ILE A 30 6.36 15.12 -15.93
N LEU A 31 6.67 14.28 -14.94
CA LEU A 31 5.66 13.79 -14.00
C LEU A 31 5.14 14.97 -13.18
N TYR A 32 3.83 15.16 -13.17
CA TYR A 32 3.20 16.26 -12.44
C TYR A 32 2.44 15.74 -11.22
N SER A 33 2.98 16.01 -10.03
CA SER A 33 2.36 15.64 -8.75
C SER A 33 1.73 16.86 -8.08
N LEU A 34 0.45 16.77 -7.77
CA LEU A 34 -0.29 17.82 -7.07
C LEU A 34 -0.10 17.71 -5.57
N CYS A 35 0.16 18.84 -4.93
CA CYS A 35 0.23 18.97 -3.48
C CYS A 35 -0.79 20.01 -3.00
N ASN A 36 -2.08 19.66 -3.09
CA ASN A 36 -3.19 20.51 -2.61
C ASN A 36 -3.96 19.88 -1.44
N TRP A 37 -3.44 18.80 -0.87
CA TRP A 37 -3.91 18.21 0.37
C TRP A 37 -5.38 17.74 0.37
N GLY A 38 -5.92 17.38 -0.80
CA GLY A 38 -7.32 16.98 -0.94
C GLY A 38 -8.32 18.15 -1.06
N GLU A 39 -7.85 19.41 -0.98
CA GLU A 39 -8.69 20.60 -1.11
C GLU A 39 -9.47 20.57 -2.43
N ASP A 40 -10.78 20.80 -2.35
CA ASP A 40 -11.66 20.79 -3.53
C ASP A 40 -11.62 19.48 -4.33
N TYR A 41 -11.46 18.32 -3.67
CA TYR A 41 -11.67 16.98 -4.26
C TYR A 41 -10.81 16.67 -5.51
N PRO A 42 -9.47 16.71 -5.43
CA PRO A 42 -8.59 16.46 -6.58
C PRO A 42 -8.80 15.09 -7.21
N TRP A 43 -9.29 14.09 -6.48
CA TRP A 43 -9.68 12.79 -7.03
C TRP A 43 -10.83 12.85 -8.07
N ASN A 44 -11.55 13.96 -8.20
CA ASN A 44 -12.59 14.12 -9.22
C ASN A 44 -12.07 14.74 -10.53
N TRP A 45 -10.98 15.52 -10.49
CA TRP A 45 -10.52 16.30 -11.65
C TRP A 45 -9.03 16.16 -11.96
N GLY A 46 -8.23 15.75 -10.97
CA GLY A 46 -6.77 15.63 -11.03
C GLY A 46 -6.30 14.63 -12.08
N SER A 47 -7.06 13.57 -12.34
CA SER A 47 -6.71 12.55 -13.35
C SER A 47 -6.61 13.08 -14.78
N THR A 48 -7.17 14.26 -15.06
CA THR A 48 -7.09 14.92 -16.38
C THR A 48 -6.05 16.05 -16.44
N VAL A 49 -5.32 16.25 -15.34
CA VAL A 49 -4.38 17.38 -15.15
C VAL A 49 -3.00 16.88 -14.73
N ALA A 50 -2.93 15.82 -13.94
CA ALA A 50 -1.75 15.41 -13.20
C ALA A 50 -1.64 13.88 -13.09
N ASN A 51 -0.45 13.43 -12.67
CA ASN A 51 -0.14 12.01 -12.48
C ASN A 51 -0.41 11.51 -11.06
N SER A 52 -0.45 12.42 -10.09
CA SER A 52 -0.84 12.12 -8.72
C SER A 52 -1.37 13.38 -8.02
N TRP A 53 -2.09 13.19 -6.91
CA TRP A 53 -2.56 14.29 -6.07
C TRP A 53 -2.60 13.90 -4.60
N ARG A 54 -2.02 14.74 -3.75
CA ARG A 54 -2.13 14.62 -2.29
C ARG A 54 -3.59 14.67 -1.87
N ILE A 55 -4.00 13.72 -1.02
CA ILE A 55 -5.41 13.57 -0.58
C ILE A 55 -5.69 14.12 0.82
N SER A 56 -4.65 14.50 1.56
CA SER A 56 -4.72 14.93 2.95
C SER A 56 -3.66 15.98 3.26
N GLY A 57 -3.79 16.62 4.43
CA GLY A 57 -2.67 17.32 5.08
C GLY A 57 -1.46 16.42 5.30
N ASP A 58 -0.33 17.03 5.66
CA ASP A 58 0.95 16.31 5.70
C ASP A 58 0.97 15.23 6.78
N VAL A 59 1.54 14.08 6.41
CA VAL A 59 1.81 13.00 7.34
C VAL A 59 2.87 13.43 8.36
N TYR A 60 2.89 12.76 9.50
CA TYR A 60 4.05 12.80 10.40
C TYR A 60 4.27 11.41 10.99
N ASP A 61 5.46 11.21 11.56
CA ASP A 61 5.92 9.96 12.15
C ASP A 61 5.15 9.61 13.45
N ASN A 62 3.88 9.24 13.31
CA ASN A 62 3.03 8.78 14.40
C ASN A 62 1.86 7.93 13.89
N TRP A 63 1.57 6.85 14.61
CA TRP A 63 0.57 5.87 14.22
C TRP A 63 -0.86 6.42 14.17
N ASP A 64 -1.36 6.98 15.27
CA ASP A 64 -2.78 7.32 15.40
C ASP A 64 -3.11 8.54 16.27
N LEU A 65 -2.11 9.24 16.81
CA LEU A 65 -2.34 10.40 17.66
C LEU A 65 -3.14 11.49 16.91
N TYR A 66 -4.12 12.05 17.61
CA TYR A 66 -4.84 13.24 17.14
C TYR A 66 -3.96 14.48 17.29
N ASP A 67 -4.00 15.37 16.30
CA ASP A 67 -3.31 16.66 16.34
C ASP A 67 -4.27 17.78 15.94
N ALA A 68 -4.32 18.85 16.73
CA ALA A 68 -5.14 20.02 16.42
C ALA A 68 -4.73 20.74 15.11
N ARG A 69 -3.50 20.50 14.62
CA ARG A 69 -2.99 20.97 13.34
C ARG A 69 -3.47 20.11 12.16
N CYS A 70 -4.03 18.92 12.41
CA CYS A 70 -4.76 18.09 11.45
C CYS A 70 -6.22 17.89 11.94
N PRO A 71 -7.05 18.94 11.90
CA PRO A 71 -8.35 18.96 12.60
C PRO A 71 -9.41 18.01 11.99
N CYS A 72 -9.22 17.58 10.74
CA CYS A 72 -10.10 16.61 10.09
C CYS A 72 -9.66 15.18 10.46
N ASP A 73 -10.27 14.62 11.50
CA ASP A 73 -10.02 13.25 11.97
C ASP A 73 -11.28 12.39 12.03
N GLY A 74 -11.08 11.09 12.12
CA GLY A 74 -12.13 10.08 12.19
C GLY A 74 -12.42 9.39 10.85
N PRO A 75 -13.24 8.33 10.89
CA PRO A 75 -13.40 7.40 9.79
C PRO A 75 -14.16 7.99 8.60
N ASN A 76 -14.66 9.23 8.64
CA ASN A 76 -15.44 9.88 7.57
C ASN A 76 -14.83 11.23 7.11
N ALA A 77 -13.65 11.61 7.60
CA ALA A 77 -13.08 12.95 7.43
C ALA A 77 -12.32 13.17 6.10
N PHE A 78 -12.71 12.48 5.03
CA PHE A 78 -12.07 12.62 3.71
C PHE A 78 -12.38 13.97 3.05
N ASN A 79 -13.54 14.55 3.33
CA ASN A 79 -13.91 15.89 2.88
C ASN A 79 -13.49 16.92 3.93
N CYS A 80 -12.32 17.52 3.75
CA CYS A 80 -11.70 18.39 4.74
C CYS A 80 -11.49 19.82 4.21
N GLU A 81 -12.05 20.80 4.91
CA GLU A 81 -11.89 22.23 4.56
C GLU A 81 -10.56 22.82 5.04
N LEU A 82 -9.97 22.24 6.10
CA LEU A 82 -8.67 22.66 6.64
C LEU A 82 -7.75 21.44 6.79
N PRO A 83 -7.09 21.00 5.69
CA PRO A 83 -6.31 19.75 5.67
C PRO A 83 -5.19 19.70 6.72
N GLY A 84 -4.48 20.83 6.90
CA GLY A 84 -3.48 20.95 7.94
C GLY A 84 -2.24 20.10 7.71
N PHE A 85 -1.59 19.69 8.81
CA PHE A 85 -0.39 18.85 8.84
C PHE A 85 -0.26 18.16 10.21
N HIS A 86 0.69 17.23 10.38
CA HIS A 86 0.73 16.28 11.50
C HIS A 86 -0.49 15.35 11.53
N CYS A 87 -0.89 14.86 10.36
CA CYS A 87 -1.90 13.82 10.26
C CYS A 87 -1.25 12.45 10.48
N SER A 88 -1.74 11.68 11.46
CA SER A 88 -1.21 10.33 11.75
C SER A 88 -1.47 9.32 10.62
N ILE A 89 -0.76 8.20 10.63
CA ILE A 89 -0.89 7.13 9.63
C ILE A 89 -2.34 6.67 9.51
N THR A 90 -3.01 6.39 10.63
CA THR A 90 -4.40 5.92 10.64
C THR A 90 -5.39 7.00 10.18
N ASN A 91 -5.12 8.28 10.45
CA ASN A 91 -5.93 9.39 9.95
C ASN A 91 -5.94 9.42 8.41
N ILE A 92 -4.76 9.37 7.78
CA ILE A 92 -4.62 9.38 6.33
C ILE A 92 -5.18 8.10 5.70
N MET A 93 -4.90 6.94 6.30
CA MET A 93 -5.47 5.65 5.88
C MET A 93 -7.00 5.68 5.86
N ASN A 94 -7.63 6.26 6.88
CA ASN A 94 -9.08 6.39 6.94
C ASN A 94 -9.63 7.31 5.84
N LYS A 95 -8.97 8.43 5.55
CA LYS A 95 -9.34 9.33 4.45
C LYS A 95 -9.23 8.64 3.07
N ALA A 96 -8.16 7.89 2.85
CA ALA A 96 -7.92 7.17 1.60
C ALA A 96 -9.02 6.15 1.28
N SER A 97 -9.63 5.55 2.30
CA SER A 97 -10.64 4.48 2.14
C SER A 97 -11.85 4.86 1.27
N PHE A 98 -12.19 6.16 1.17
CA PHE A 98 -13.35 6.64 0.40
C PHE A 98 -13.07 6.85 -1.08
N ILE A 99 -11.81 6.93 -1.47
CA ILE A 99 -11.41 7.46 -2.79
C ILE A 99 -10.55 6.50 -3.59
N VAL A 100 -10.38 5.26 -3.13
CA VAL A 100 -9.61 4.21 -3.82
C VAL A 100 -10.11 3.96 -5.25
N SER A 101 -11.40 4.17 -5.52
CA SER A 101 -12.02 4.02 -6.85
C SER A 101 -11.69 5.14 -7.84
N LYS A 102 -11.00 6.19 -7.38
CA LYS A 102 -10.63 7.36 -8.20
C LYS A 102 -9.20 7.32 -8.71
N ALA A 103 -8.39 6.39 -8.21
CA ALA A 103 -7.07 6.12 -8.73
C ALA A 103 -7.14 5.19 -9.95
N GLN A 104 -6.23 5.38 -10.90
CA GLN A 104 -6.11 4.56 -12.10
C GLN A 104 -4.68 4.63 -12.65
N PRO A 105 -4.27 3.70 -13.54
CA PRO A 105 -2.98 3.78 -14.23
C PRO A 105 -2.70 5.17 -14.80
N GLY A 106 -1.62 5.80 -14.31
CA GLY A 106 -1.17 7.13 -14.70
C GLY A 106 -1.71 8.30 -13.86
N ALA A 107 -2.57 8.04 -12.86
CA ALA A 107 -3.25 9.04 -12.05
C ALA A 107 -3.60 8.50 -10.64
N TRP A 108 -2.80 8.86 -9.63
CA TRP A 108 -2.82 8.20 -8.31
C TRP A 108 -3.20 9.11 -7.14
N ASN A 109 -3.94 8.56 -6.19
CA ASN A 109 -4.10 9.15 -4.87
C ASN A 109 -2.74 9.11 -4.15
N ASP A 110 -2.27 10.25 -3.64
CA ASP A 110 -1.02 10.38 -2.92
C ASP A 110 -1.29 10.59 -1.43
N LEU A 111 -0.87 9.62 -0.61
CA LEU A 111 -1.02 9.62 0.84
C LEU A 111 0.14 10.31 1.55
N ASP A 112 0.98 11.05 0.82
CA ASP A 112 2.22 11.66 1.30
C ASP A 112 3.38 10.67 1.45
N MET A 113 4.56 11.20 1.80
CA MET A 113 5.81 10.44 1.91
C MET A 113 5.76 9.31 2.95
N LEU A 114 6.66 8.35 2.79
CA LEU A 114 6.89 7.28 3.76
C LEU A 114 7.71 7.79 4.95
N GLU A 115 7.25 7.52 6.16
CA GLU A 115 7.89 7.90 7.43
C GLU A 115 8.85 6.80 7.95
N VAL A 116 9.00 5.71 7.21
CA VAL A 116 9.77 4.54 7.59
C VAL A 116 11.22 4.92 7.94
N GLY A 117 11.58 4.71 9.20
CA GLY A 117 12.93 4.98 9.73
C GLY A 117 13.16 6.37 10.31
N ASN A 118 12.10 7.17 10.52
CA ASN A 118 12.21 8.48 11.18
C ASN A 118 12.24 8.39 12.73
N GLY A 119 11.88 7.24 13.29
CA GLY A 119 12.24 6.80 14.64
C GLY A 119 11.15 6.89 15.71
N ALA A 120 9.97 7.45 15.41
CA ALA A 120 8.88 7.61 16.39
C ALA A 120 7.83 6.49 16.33
N MET A 121 7.88 5.60 15.34
CA MET A 121 7.02 4.41 15.25
C MET A 121 7.80 3.11 15.46
N THR A 122 7.08 2.09 15.91
CA THR A 122 7.56 0.71 16.04
C THR A 122 7.77 0.07 14.67
N ASP A 123 8.49 -1.06 14.65
CA ASP A 123 8.67 -1.83 13.41
C ASP A 123 7.33 -2.33 12.82
N ALA A 124 6.41 -2.77 13.69
CA ALA A 124 5.07 -3.21 13.30
C ALA A 124 4.25 -2.09 12.65
N GLU A 125 4.29 -0.89 13.23
CA GLU A 125 3.64 0.31 12.69
C GLU A 125 4.24 0.72 11.33
N TYR A 126 5.57 0.67 11.16
CA TYR A 126 6.20 0.93 9.86
C TYR A 126 5.87 -0.14 8.81
N VAL A 127 5.78 -1.41 9.19
CA VAL A 127 5.32 -2.49 8.32
C VAL A 127 3.89 -2.25 7.88
N ALA A 128 2.99 -1.86 8.79
CA ALA A 128 1.61 -1.52 8.48
C ALA A 128 1.48 -0.29 7.58
N HIS A 129 2.23 0.78 7.87
CA HIS A 129 2.35 1.99 7.06
C HIS A 129 2.74 1.67 5.61
N PHE A 130 3.89 1.02 5.42
CA PHE A 130 4.40 0.68 4.09
C PHE A 130 3.44 -0.25 3.33
N SER A 131 2.88 -1.24 4.02
CA SER A 131 1.89 -2.16 3.46
C SER A 131 0.64 -1.42 2.99
N MET A 132 0.10 -0.51 3.80
CA MET A 132 -1.08 0.26 3.46
C MET A 132 -0.85 1.12 2.21
N TRP A 133 0.23 1.91 2.17
CA TRP A 133 0.59 2.75 1.02
C TRP A 133 0.75 1.90 -0.25
N ALA A 134 1.33 0.71 -0.12
CA ALA A 134 1.48 -0.22 -1.24
C ALA A 134 0.14 -0.78 -1.75
N VAL A 135 -0.78 -1.19 -0.86
CA VAL A 135 -2.05 -1.80 -1.31
C VAL A 135 -3.02 -0.78 -1.93
N VAL A 136 -2.98 0.49 -1.50
CA VAL A 136 -3.83 1.55 -2.09
C VAL A 136 -3.19 2.28 -3.27
N LYS A 137 -1.99 1.87 -3.68
CA LYS A 137 -1.23 2.41 -4.84
C LYS A 137 -0.81 3.87 -4.66
N SER A 138 -0.50 4.27 -3.43
CA SER A 138 0.15 5.56 -3.17
C SER A 138 1.53 5.58 -3.84
N PRO A 139 2.03 6.75 -4.30
CA PRO A 139 3.45 6.92 -4.53
C PRO A 139 4.25 6.47 -3.30
N LEU A 140 5.32 5.70 -3.52
CA LEU A 140 6.24 5.24 -2.47
C LEU A 140 7.49 6.13 -2.50
N ILE A 141 7.38 7.32 -1.92
CA ILE A 141 8.48 8.29 -1.84
C ILE A 141 9.08 8.25 -0.45
N MET A 142 10.38 7.97 -0.35
CA MET A 142 11.09 7.88 0.93
C MET A 142 11.23 9.27 1.57
N GLY A 143 10.71 9.44 2.79
CA GLY A 143 10.79 10.67 3.59
C GLY A 143 11.84 10.62 4.71
N ASN A 144 12.86 9.78 4.59
CA ASN A 144 13.84 9.49 5.64
C ASN A 144 15.28 9.84 5.25
N ASP A 145 16.19 9.82 6.22
CA ASP A 145 17.63 9.95 5.98
C ASP A 145 18.28 8.61 5.67
N ILE A 146 18.43 8.31 4.38
CA ILE A 146 19.03 7.05 3.91
C ILE A 146 20.51 6.88 4.31
N ARG A 147 21.20 7.94 4.76
CA ARG A 147 22.60 7.88 5.19
C ARG A 147 22.75 7.24 6.56
N SER A 148 21.68 7.22 7.35
CA SER A 148 21.63 6.70 8.71
C SER A 148 20.50 5.70 8.92
N ILE A 149 20.07 5.02 7.85
CA ILE A 149 18.97 4.07 7.88
C ILE A 149 19.30 2.85 8.76
N ALA A 150 18.37 2.41 9.60
CA ALA A 150 18.55 1.19 10.37
C ALA A 150 18.31 -0.06 9.50
N PRO A 151 18.93 -1.21 9.82
CA PRO A 151 18.75 -2.45 9.07
C PRO A 151 17.28 -2.87 8.90
N LYS A 152 16.50 -2.80 9.98
CA LYS A 152 15.06 -3.09 9.95
C LYS A 152 14.27 -2.16 9.02
N ASP A 153 14.63 -0.89 8.91
CA ASP A 153 13.90 0.08 8.08
C ASP A 153 14.25 -0.11 6.60
N LEU A 154 15.52 -0.42 6.30
CA LEU A 154 15.95 -0.82 4.96
C LEU A 154 15.22 -2.08 4.49
N SER A 155 15.02 -3.07 5.37
CA SER A 155 14.30 -4.30 5.01
C SER A 155 12.82 -4.08 4.72
N ILE A 156 12.20 -3.04 5.28
CA ILE A 156 10.83 -2.60 4.93
C ILE A 156 10.84 -1.97 3.55
N LEU A 157 11.65 -0.94 3.34
CA LEU A 157 11.69 -0.15 2.10
C LEU A 157 12.15 -0.96 0.87
N SER A 158 12.85 -2.07 1.08
CA SER A 158 13.37 -2.93 0.01
C SER A 158 12.62 -4.25 -0.16
N ASN A 159 11.46 -4.44 0.49
CA ASN A 159 10.66 -5.65 0.31
C ASN A 159 10.02 -5.68 -1.09
N ALA A 160 10.64 -6.45 -2.00
CA ALA A 160 10.22 -6.55 -3.38
C ALA A 160 8.82 -7.14 -3.57
N ALA A 161 8.37 -8.03 -2.68
CA ALA A 161 7.03 -8.64 -2.76
C ALA A 161 5.93 -7.61 -2.47
N VAL A 162 6.16 -6.71 -1.50
CA VAL A 162 5.24 -5.62 -1.17
C VAL A 162 5.28 -4.51 -2.24
N ILE A 163 6.46 -4.17 -2.75
CA ILE A 163 6.57 -3.20 -3.86
C ILE A 163 5.88 -3.75 -5.13
N ALA A 164 5.95 -5.06 -5.39
CA ALA A 164 5.24 -5.68 -6.51
C ALA A 164 3.72 -5.55 -6.42
N ILE A 165 3.16 -5.41 -5.21
CA ILE A 165 1.74 -5.06 -5.02
C ILE A 165 1.48 -3.63 -5.45
N ASN A 166 2.33 -2.68 -5.06
CA ASN A 166 2.20 -1.27 -5.46
C ASN A 166 2.36 -1.09 -6.99
N GLN A 167 3.29 -1.84 -7.59
CA GLN A 167 3.64 -1.79 -9.01
C GLN A 167 2.86 -2.80 -9.86
N ASP A 168 1.77 -3.37 -9.34
CA ASP A 168 1.00 -4.38 -10.05
C ASP A 168 0.41 -3.80 -11.36
N PRO A 169 0.52 -4.52 -12.50
CA PRO A 169 0.05 -4.02 -13.79
C PRO A 169 -1.45 -3.70 -13.87
N SER A 170 -2.29 -4.31 -13.03
CA SER A 170 -3.72 -3.99 -12.99
C SER A 170 -3.98 -2.58 -12.45
N GLY A 171 -3.05 -2.04 -11.65
CA GLY A 171 -3.17 -0.71 -11.08
C GLY A 171 -4.38 -0.49 -10.17
N SER A 172 -4.96 -1.56 -9.61
CA SER A 172 -6.17 -1.46 -8.79
C SER A 172 -5.85 -1.29 -7.31
N SER A 173 -6.28 -0.17 -6.71
CA SER A 173 -6.23 0.02 -5.25
C SER A 173 -7.09 -1.01 -4.51
N ALA A 174 -6.59 -1.51 -3.39
CA ALA A 174 -7.40 -2.31 -2.46
C ALA A 174 -8.46 -1.44 -1.79
N ALA A 175 -9.64 -2.03 -1.54
CA ALA A 175 -10.74 -1.38 -0.85
C ALA A 175 -10.90 -1.94 0.57
N ARG A 176 -11.27 -1.07 1.51
CA ARG A 176 -11.60 -1.48 2.88
C ARG A 176 -12.92 -2.24 2.87
N ARG A 177 -12.91 -3.48 3.36
CA ARG A 177 -14.08 -4.35 3.42
C ARG A 177 -14.83 -4.23 4.72
N TRP A 178 -14.08 -4.11 5.82
CA TRP A 178 -14.64 -3.80 7.12
C TRP A 178 -13.64 -3.04 7.98
N MET A 179 -14.20 -2.33 8.95
CA MET A 179 -13.53 -1.68 10.08
C MET A 179 -14.56 -1.64 11.20
N TYR A 180 -14.12 -1.92 12.42
CA TYR A 180 -14.94 -1.80 13.61
C TYR A 180 -14.08 -1.34 14.77
N GLU A 181 -14.67 -0.58 15.69
CA GLU A 181 -13.99 -0.18 16.93
C GLU A 181 -14.02 -1.34 17.94
N THR A 182 -13.04 -1.37 18.83
CA THR A 182 -12.96 -2.36 19.92
C THR A 182 -12.66 -1.67 21.25
N ASP A 183 -12.80 -2.41 22.35
CA ASP A 183 -12.43 -1.93 23.69
C ASP A 183 -10.92 -2.06 23.98
N GLU A 184 -10.13 -2.64 23.07
CA GLU A 184 -8.67 -2.82 23.21
C GLU A 184 -7.90 -1.56 22.79
N VAL A 185 -8.30 -0.42 23.35
CA VAL A 185 -7.76 0.91 23.02
C VAL A 185 -6.30 1.06 23.45
N ASP A 186 -5.57 1.88 22.70
CA ASP A 186 -4.21 2.29 23.00
C ASP A 186 -4.16 3.49 23.97
N SER A 187 -2.98 4.09 24.16
CA SER A 187 -2.81 5.29 24.98
C SER A 187 -3.52 6.53 24.43
N ASN A 188 -3.86 6.54 23.14
CA ASN A 188 -4.61 7.61 22.49
C ASN A 188 -6.13 7.37 22.51
N GLY A 189 -6.57 6.26 23.12
CA GLY A 189 -7.99 5.90 23.21
C GLY A 189 -8.56 5.36 21.89
N LYS A 190 -7.72 4.92 20.96
CA LYS A 190 -8.11 4.41 19.64
C LYS A 190 -7.88 2.91 19.57
N ALA A 191 -8.83 2.20 18.96
CA ALA A 191 -8.65 0.83 18.50
C ALA A 191 -9.62 0.50 17.38
N ALA A 192 -9.08 0.22 16.20
CA ALA A 192 -9.92 -0.09 15.03
C ALA A 192 -9.23 -1.06 14.06
N PRO A 193 -9.37 -2.38 14.24
CA PRO A 193 -8.93 -3.36 13.27
C PRO A 193 -9.64 -3.16 11.93
N GLN A 194 -8.91 -3.41 10.84
CA GLN A 194 -9.41 -3.23 9.47
C GLN A 194 -8.99 -4.38 8.57
N MET A 195 -9.81 -4.69 7.57
CA MET A 195 -9.45 -5.57 6.47
C MET A 195 -9.67 -4.90 5.14
N TRP A 196 -8.68 -5.06 4.26
CA TRP A 196 -8.68 -4.55 2.91
C TRP A 196 -8.46 -5.69 1.92
N SER A 197 -9.13 -5.63 0.77
CA SER A 197 -8.84 -6.54 -0.34
C SER A 197 -8.93 -5.84 -1.69
N GLY A 198 -8.11 -6.30 -2.63
CA GLY A 198 -8.07 -5.78 -4.00
C GLY A 198 -7.63 -6.83 -5.00
N SER A 199 -8.09 -6.71 -6.24
CA SER A 199 -7.64 -7.55 -7.34
C SER A 199 -6.25 -7.13 -7.81
N LEU A 200 -5.47 -8.12 -8.23
CA LEU A 200 -4.15 -7.95 -8.84
C LEU A 200 -4.17 -8.60 -10.23
N ASN A 201 -3.14 -8.33 -11.02
CA ASN A 201 -2.90 -9.10 -12.24
C ASN A 201 -2.67 -10.58 -11.89
N SER A 202 -3.29 -11.49 -12.65
CA SER A 202 -3.15 -12.94 -12.40
C SER A 202 -1.72 -13.40 -12.67
N THR A 203 -1.20 -14.26 -11.80
CA THR A 203 0.11 -14.93 -12.00
C THR A 203 -0.02 -16.42 -12.26
N THR A 204 -1.24 -16.94 -12.25
CA THR A 204 -1.50 -18.37 -12.51
C THR A 204 -1.82 -18.63 -13.98
N GLY A 205 -2.00 -17.58 -14.78
CA GLY A 205 -2.43 -17.67 -16.18
C GLY A 205 -3.87 -18.17 -16.37
N GLY A 206 -4.62 -18.33 -15.27
CA GLY A 206 -6.03 -18.72 -15.30
C GLY A 206 -6.97 -17.52 -15.36
N ASP A 207 -8.28 -17.81 -15.38
CA ASP A 207 -9.35 -16.81 -15.54
C ASP A 207 -9.55 -15.90 -14.32
N TYR A 208 -8.84 -16.18 -13.22
CA TYR A 208 -9.01 -15.48 -11.95
C TYR A 208 -7.80 -14.61 -11.63
N SER A 209 -8.06 -13.36 -11.29
CA SER A 209 -7.10 -12.46 -10.68
C SER A 209 -6.52 -13.06 -9.41
N ASP A 210 -5.24 -12.78 -9.18
CA ASP A 210 -4.71 -12.87 -7.82
C ASP A 210 -5.39 -11.81 -6.95
N MET A 211 -5.38 -11.99 -5.63
CA MET A 211 -5.93 -11.00 -4.69
C MET A 211 -4.87 -10.57 -3.69
N VAL A 212 -4.88 -9.30 -3.32
CA VAL A 212 -4.19 -8.84 -2.11
C VAL A 212 -5.18 -8.80 -0.95
N VAL A 213 -4.72 -9.22 0.24
CA VAL A 213 -5.46 -9.11 1.50
C VAL A 213 -4.55 -8.47 2.54
N LEU A 214 -5.01 -7.39 3.16
CA LEU A 214 -4.31 -6.71 4.25
C LEU A 214 -5.20 -6.72 5.50
N LEU A 215 -4.70 -7.28 6.59
CA LEU A 215 -5.29 -7.20 7.92
C LEU A 215 -4.45 -6.23 8.75
N VAL A 216 -5.04 -5.10 9.15
CA VAL A 216 -4.37 -4.09 9.99
C VAL A 216 -4.94 -4.20 11.40
N ASN A 217 -4.08 -4.47 12.37
CA ASN A 217 -4.49 -4.53 13.76
C ASN A 217 -4.42 -3.14 14.39
N GLY A 218 -5.56 -2.48 14.53
CA GLY A 218 -5.64 -1.21 15.23
C GLY A 218 -5.70 -1.33 16.76
N ASN A 219 -5.77 -2.54 17.32
CA ASN A 219 -5.82 -2.73 18.78
C ASN A 219 -4.44 -2.54 19.41
N SER A 220 -4.44 -2.25 20.71
CA SER A 220 -3.23 -2.15 21.55
C SER A 220 -2.65 -3.51 21.97
N ALA A 221 -3.34 -4.61 21.65
CA ALA A 221 -2.90 -5.98 21.93
C ALA A 221 -2.78 -6.83 20.65
N THR A 222 -1.90 -7.84 20.69
CA THR A 222 -1.77 -8.84 19.63
C THR A 222 -3.11 -9.53 19.42
N THR A 223 -3.62 -9.49 18.19
CA THR A 223 -4.98 -9.92 17.86
C THR A 223 -4.96 -11.01 16.79
N VAL A 224 -5.78 -12.05 16.97
CA VAL A 224 -6.06 -13.02 15.89
C VAL A 224 -7.12 -12.41 14.97
N MET A 225 -6.69 -12.01 13.79
CA MET A 225 -7.54 -11.41 12.75
C MET A 225 -7.86 -12.43 11.67
N ASN A 226 -8.93 -12.18 10.92
CA ASN A 226 -9.39 -13.12 9.91
C ASN A 226 -10.02 -12.42 8.70
N ALA A 227 -9.98 -13.04 7.52
CA ALA A 227 -10.62 -12.57 6.30
C ALA A 227 -11.31 -13.77 5.62
N SER A 228 -12.64 -13.82 5.65
CA SER A 228 -13.36 -14.90 4.97
C SER A 228 -13.26 -14.72 3.45
N LEU A 229 -13.34 -15.81 2.68
CA LEU A 229 -13.43 -15.70 1.22
C LEU A 229 -14.64 -14.85 0.78
N ALA A 230 -15.73 -14.84 1.57
CA ALA A 230 -16.90 -14.01 1.28
C ALA A 230 -16.60 -12.50 1.42
N ASP A 231 -15.80 -12.10 2.41
CA ASP A 231 -15.37 -10.70 2.58
C ASP A 231 -14.37 -10.29 1.50
N ILE A 232 -13.43 -11.19 1.16
CA ILE A 232 -12.39 -10.94 0.15
C ILE A 232 -13.01 -10.69 -1.22
N PHE A 233 -14.01 -11.49 -1.61
CA PHE A 233 -14.62 -11.49 -2.94
C PHE A 233 -15.99 -10.81 -3.00
N ILE A 234 -16.29 -9.90 -2.06
CA ILE A 234 -17.60 -9.26 -1.95
C ILE A 234 -18.08 -8.58 -3.24
N ASP A 235 -17.17 -7.97 -4.01
CA ASP A 235 -17.50 -7.29 -5.27
C ASP A 235 -17.84 -8.27 -6.42
N SER A 236 -17.36 -9.51 -6.32
CA SER A 236 -17.62 -10.57 -7.32
C SER A 236 -18.93 -11.32 -7.07
N GLY A 237 -19.52 -11.14 -5.89
CA GLY A 237 -20.73 -11.85 -5.48
C GLY A 237 -20.99 -11.61 -4.00
N PRO A 238 -21.89 -10.65 -3.67
CA PRO A 238 -22.14 -10.25 -2.29
C PRO A 238 -22.66 -11.43 -1.46
N SER A 239 -22.42 -11.35 -0.15
CA SER A 239 -22.87 -12.35 0.83
C SER A 239 -22.45 -13.79 0.48
N GLY A 240 -21.23 -13.96 -0.06
CA GLY A 240 -20.64 -15.28 -0.35
C GLY A 240 -21.12 -15.93 -1.65
N THR A 241 -21.77 -15.19 -2.55
CA THR A 241 -22.30 -15.74 -3.82
C THR A 241 -21.25 -15.83 -4.93
N ALA A 242 -20.07 -15.22 -4.74
CA ALA A 242 -18.99 -15.23 -5.72
C ALA A 242 -18.51 -16.65 -6.05
N LYS A 243 -18.18 -16.92 -7.32
CA LYS A 243 -17.64 -18.22 -7.75
C LYS A 243 -16.32 -18.56 -7.03
N GLN A 244 -15.53 -17.52 -6.78
CA GLN A 244 -14.24 -17.57 -6.09
C GLN A 244 -14.33 -18.14 -4.67
N VAL A 245 -15.47 -17.97 -3.99
CA VAL A 245 -15.72 -18.53 -2.66
C VAL A 245 -15.79 -20.07 -2.70
N LYS A 246 -16.12 -20.65 -3.86
CA LYS A 246 -16.20 -22.12 -4.05
C LYS A 246 -14.87 -22.74 -4.47
N MET A 247 -13.79 -21.97 -4.46
CA MET A 247 -12.46 -22.40 -4.91
C MET A 247 -11.47 -22.45 -3.75
N SER A 248 -10.39 -23.21 -3.94
CA SER A 248 -9.23 -23.16 -3.04
C SER A 248 -8.26 -22.08 -3.52
N TRP A 249 -7.57 -21.44 -2.58
CA TRP A 249 -6.58 -20.40 -2.87
C TRP A 249 -5.31 -20.67 -2.06
N GLU A 250 -4.16 -20.62 -2.74
CA GLU A 250 -2.88 -20.54 -2.06
C GLU A 250 -2.76 -19.16 -1.39
N VAL A 251 -2.26 -19.13 -0.16
CA VAL A 251 -2.05 -17.90 0.61
C VAL A 251 -0.54 -17.70 0.78
N TYR A 252 -0.03 -16.62 0.18
CA TYR A 252 1.37 -16.24 0.28
C TYR A 252 1.52 -15.07 1.23
N ASP A 253 2.40 -15.20 2.23
CA ASP A 253 2.80 -14.11 3.11
C ASP A 253 3.88 -13.27 2.43
N LEU A 254 3.58 -11.98 2.23
CA LEU A 254 4.44 -11.03 1.53
C LEU A 254 5.56 -10.45 2.41
N TRP A 255 5.50 -10.68 3.72
CA TRP A 255 6.54 -10.31 4.68
C TRP A 255 7.43 -11.49 5.11
N ALA A 256 7.05 -12.73 4.82
CA ALA A 256 7.79 -13.93 5.23
C ALA A 256 9.24 -14.02 4.68
N ASN A 257 9.55 -13.37 3.55
CA ASN A 257 10.90 -13.28 2.97
C ASN A 257 11.55 -11.90 3.18
N ARG A 258 11.13 -11.16 4.22
CA ARG A 258 11.77 -9.90 4.60
C ARG A 258 13.26 -10.14 4.84
N MET A 259 14.08 -9.18 4.39
CA MET A 259 15.51 -9.19 4.64
C MET A 259 15.81 -9.27 6.14
N SER A 260 16.77 -10.10 6.54
CA SER A 260 17.22 -10.13 7.94
C SER A 260 18.04 -8.89 8.28
N ASP A 261 18.11 -8.54 9.57
CA ASP A 261 18.91 -7.41 10.04
C ASP A 261 20.40 -7.59 9.75
N GLU A 262 20.91 -8.83 9.74
CA GLU A 262 22.30 -9.14 9.40
C GLU A 262 22.59 -8.82 7.93
N GLU A 263 21.71 -9.23 7.02
CA GLU A 263 21.90 -8.97 5.59
C GLU A 263 21.73 -7.47 5.28
N ALA A 264 20.74 -6.80 5.88
CA ALA A 264 20.58 -5.36 5.75
C ALA A 264 21.79 -4.60 6.32
N SER A 265 22.32 -5.02 7.48
CA SER A 265 23.55 -4.45 8.05
C SER A 265 24.76 -4.64 7.13
N ALA A 266 24.87 -5.80 6.48
CA ALA A 266 25.94 -6.05 5.50
C ALA A 266 25.84 -5.11 4.29
N ILE A 267 24.62 -4.85 3.79
CA ILE A 267 24.38 -3.87 2.71
C ILE A 267 24.79 -2.46 3.15
N ILE A 268 24.32 -2.01 4.32
CA ILE A 268 24.60 -0.66 4.83
C ILE A 268 26.11 -0.47 5.04
N SER A 269 26.77 -1.44 5.68
CA SER A 269 28.22 -1.40 5.94
C SER A 269 29.02 -1.37 4.63
N SER A 270 28.72 -2.27 3.71
CA SER A 270 29.41 -2.35 2.42
C SER A 270 29.19 -1.10 1.56
N SER A 271 28.00 -0.48 1.64
CA SER A 271 27.73 0.79 0.95
C SER A 271 28.53 1.95 1.54
N SER A 272 28.78 1.93 2.86
CA SER A 272 29.58 2.93 3.55
C SER A 272 31.05 2.81 3.18
N ASP A 273 31.56 1.57 3.08
CA ASP A 273 32.93 1.27 2.67
C ASP A 273 33.21 1.66 1.21
N ALA A 274 32.20 1.55 0.34
CA ALA A 274 32.30 1.98 -1.06
C ALA A 274 32.46 3.50 -1.22
N GLY A 275 32.11 4.28 -0.19
CA GLY A 275 32.18 5.74 -0.20
C GLY A 275 31.33 6.39 -1.31
N ASN A 276 31.63 7.64 -1.65
CA ASN A 276 30.98 8.35 -2.75
C ASN A 276 31.61 7.95 -4.11
N ALA A 277 31.53 6.67 -4.45
CA ALA A 277 32.03 6.15 -5.72
C ALA A 277 31.15 6.63 -6.88
N THR A 278 31.78 6.99 -8.01
CA THR A 278 31.08 7.45 -9.22
C THR A 278 30.19 6.38 -9.86
N THR A 279 30.45 5.10 -9.60
CA THR A 279 29.64 3.97 -10.07
C THR A 279 28.53 3.56 -9.10
N GLY A 280 28.49 4.14 -7.90
CA GLY A 280 27.55 3.76 -6.84
C GLY A 280 27.78 2.36 -6.27
N TYR A 281 27.04 2.04 -5.21
CA TYR A 281 27.03 0.72 -4.59
C TYR A 281 25.84 -0.11 -5.11
N ASN A 282 26.09 -1.33 -5.57
CA ASN A 282 25.02 -2.22 -6.03
C ASN A 282 24.54 -3.15 -4.90
N ALA A 283 23.45 -2.78 -4.23
CA ALA A 283 22.88 -3.60 -3.16
C ALA A 283 22.38 -4.98 -3.61
N THR A 284 22.15 -5.20 -4.92
CA THR A 284 21.65 -6.49 -5.42
C THR A 284 22.69 -7.60 -5.42
N THR A 285 23.96 -7.32 -5.11
CA THR A 285 25.05 -8.31 -5.12
C THR A 285 25.37 -8.87 -3.74
N VAL A 286 24.69 -8.42 -2.69
CA VAL A 286 24.85 -8.95 -1.32
C VAL A 286 23.87 -10.09 -1.06
N GLY A 287 24.33 -11.10 -0.32
CA GLY A 287 23.48 -12.20 0.13
C GLY A 287 22.94 -13.04 -1.03
N ALA A 288 21.66 -13.45 -0.92
CA ALA A 288 20.96 -14.19 -1.98
C ALA A 288 20.57 -13.30 -3.19
N GLY A 289 20.94 -12.01 -3.16
CA GLY A 289 20.58 -11.02 -4.17
C GLY A 289 19.19 -10.42 -3.93
N ARG A 290 19.02 -9.18 -4.40
CA ARG A 290 17.75 -8.43 -4.31
C ARG A 290 17.07 -8.40 -5.66
N TYR A 291 15.76 -8.21 -5.67
CA TYR A 291 15.03 -8.03 -6.93
C TYR A 291 15.52 -6.77 -7.65
N ASN A 292 16.04 -6.94 -8.86
CA ASN A 292 16.51 -5.83 -9.69
C ASN A 292 15.44 -5.47 -10.72
N ALA A 293 14.57 -4.52 -10.36
CA ALA A 293 13.48 -4.07 -11.21
C ALA A 293 13.92 -3.40 -12.52
N THR A 294 15.17 -2.90 -12.59
CA THR A 294 15.74 -2.33 -13.83
C THR A 294 16.11 -3.41 -14.82
N LYS A 295 16.57 -4.58 -14.34
CA LYS A 295 16.91 -5.74 -15.17
C LYS A 295 15.67 -6.52 -15.61
N THR A 296 14.73 -6.71 -14.69
CA THR A 296 13.46 -7.43 -14.93
C THR A 296 12.36 -6.63 -14.26
N SER A 297 11.42 -6.09 -15.03
CA SER A 297 10.32 -5.29 -14.47
C SER A 297 9.45 -6.12 -13.51
N TYR A 298 8.73 -5.50 -12.58
CA TYR A 298 7.81 -6.24 -11.70
C TYR A 298 6.77 -7.05 -12.49
N ALA A 299 6.26 -6.49 -13.60
CA ALA A 299 5.33 -7.19 -14.49
C ALA A 299 5.91 -8.49 -15.05
N GLU A 300 7.13 -8.43 -15.59
CA GLU A 300 7.83 -9.61 -16.13
C GLU A 300 8.18 -10.62 -15.04
N GLY A 301 8.68 -10.16 -13.88
CA GLY A 301 9.01 -11.05 -12.77
C GLY A 301 7.79 -11.79 -12.22
N LEU A 302 6.64 -11.11 -12.15
CA LEU A 302 5.37 -11.72 -11.74
C LEU A 302 4.88 -12.75 -12.78
N ALA A 303 4.97 -12.43 -14.07
CA ALA A 303 4.65 -13.37 -15.14
C ALA A 303 5.56 -14.62 -15.14
N GLN A 304 6.79 -14.48 -14.65
CA GLN A 304 7.76 -15.57 -14.48
C GLN A 304 7.64 -16.32 -13.15
N ASN A 305 6.64 -16.02 -12.32
CA ASN A 305 6.46 -16.61 -10.99
C ASN A 305 7.67 -16.44 -10.05
N SER A 306 8.32 -15.27 -10.10
CA SER A 306 9.46 -14.97 -9.23
C SER A 306 9.09 -15.11 -7.75
N SER A 307 9.77 -16.00 -7.03
CA SER A 307 9.57 -16.21 -5.59
C SER A 307 9.91 -14.96 -4.75
N LEU A 308 10.76 -14.07 -5.27
CA LEU A 308 11.09 -12.79 -4.63
C LEU A 308 9.91 -11.79 -4.65
N LEU A 309 8.94 -11.98 -5.54
CA LEU A 309 7.80 -11.07 -5.72
C LEU A 309 6.48 -11.64 -5.18
N LEU A 310 6.38 -12.96 -5.05
CA LEU A 310 5.15 -13.63 -4.62
C LEU A 310 5.04 -13.79 -3.10
N GLY A 311 6.14 -13.64 -2.35
CA GLY A 311 6.20 -14.00 -0.93
C GLY A 311 6.38 -15.51 -0.72
N ASN A 312 6.13 -16.00 0.48
CA ASN A 312 6.16 -17.44 0.77
C ASN A 312 4.77 -18.03 0.91
N LEU A 313 4.54 -19.17 0.27
CA LEU A 313 3.34 -19.97 0.50
C LEU A 313 3.30 -20.41 1.97
N THR A 314 2.28 -19.97 2.72
CA THR A 314 2.11 -20.34 4.13
C THR A 314 1.01 -21.37 4.32
N THR A 315 -0.06 -21.30 3.53
CA THR A 315 -1.19 -22.23 3.63
C THR A 315 -2.04 -22.23 2.35
N THR A 316 -3.07 -23.06 2.32
CA THR A 316 -4.14 -23.04 1.33
C THR A 316 -5.48 -22.87 2.03
N VAL A 317 -6.24 -21.86 1.66
CA VAL A 317 -7.62 -21.69 2.13
C VAL A 317 -8.56 -22.50 1.23
N GLN A 318 -9.40 -23.31 1.86
CA GLN A 318 -10.38 -24.17 1.18
C GLN A 318 -11.65 -23.39 0.82
N PRO A 319 -12.55 -23.94 -0.03
CA PRO A 319 -13.83 -23.31 -0.35
C PRO A 319 -14.60 -22.89 0.91
N SER A 320 -15.18 -21.69 0.87
CA SER A 320 -15.86 -21.03 2.00
C SER A 320 -14.98 -20.83 3.25
N GLY A 321 -13.66 -20.98 3.12
CA GLY A 321 -12.72 -20.85 4.21
C GLY A 321 -12.39 -19.40 4.55
N THR A 322 -11.43 -19.27 5.46
CA THR A 322 -11.01 -18.00 6.03
C THR A 322 -9.49 -17.96 6.13
N VAL A 323 -8.89 -16.84 5.72
CA VAL A 323 -7.48 -16.53 5.99
C VAL A 323 -7.38 -16.03 7.42
N VAL A 324 -6.46 -16.56 8.22
CA VAL A 324 -6.29 -16.20 9.63
C VAL A 324 -4.84 -15.82 9.89
N ALA A 325 -4.63 -14.76 10.67
CA ALA A 325 -3.31 -14.30 11.06
C ALA A 325 -3.32 -13.78 12.49
N THR A 326 -2.26 -14.06 13.25
CA THR A 326 -1.97 -13.37 14.51
C THR A 326 -1.18 -12.11 14.17
N VAL A 327 -1.70 -10.94 14.52
CA VAL A 327 -1.13 -9.65 14.13
C VAL A 327 -0.78 -8.85 15.38
N ASP A 328 0.45 -8.35 15.44
CA ASP A 328 0.94 -7.53 16.56
C ASP A 328 0.15 -6.22 16.71
N PRO A 329 0.17 -5.59 17.90
CA PRO A 329 -0.45 -4.27 18.09
C PRO A 329 0.04 -3.29 17.04
N HIS A 330 -0.89 -2.57 16.41
CA HIS A 330 -0.59 -1.57 15.38
C HIS A 330 0.16 -2.14 14.15
N GLY A 331 0.24 -3.46 14.03
CA GLY A 331 0.90 -4.17 12.94
C GLY A 331 -0.05 -4.51 11.79
N ALA A 332 0.49 -5.23 10.82
CA ALA A 332 -0.31 -5.75 9.71
C ALA A 332 0.16 -7.13 9.22
N ALA A 333 -0.78 -7.93 8.75
CA ALA A 333 -0.52 -9.12 7.95
C ALA A 333 -0.97 -8.89 6.51
N LEU A 334 -0.07 -9.12 5.56
CA LEU A 334 -0.25 -8.81 4.15
C LEU A 334 -0.03 -10.07 3.31
N PHE A 335 -1.08 -10.47 2.58
CA PHE A 335 -1.11 -11.71 1.82
C PHE A 335 -1.40 -11.48 0.33
N ARG A 336 -0.82 -12.34 -0.51
CA ARG A 336 -1.23 -12.56 -1.90
C ARG A 336 -1.93 -13.90 -2.00
N LEU A 337 -3.17 -13.90 -2.50
CA LEU A 337 -3.93 -15.11 -2.78
C LEU A 337 -3.83 -15.45 -4.26
N ARG A 338 -3.50 -16.70 -4.56
CA ARG A 338 -3.41 -17.23 -5.93
C ARG A 338 -4.42 -18.36 -6.09
N ALA A 339 -5.23 -18.30 -7.14
CA ALA A 339 -6.25 -19.30 -7.38
C ALA A 339 -5.59 -20.67 -7.60
N LEU A 340 -6.08 -21.70 -6.91
CA LEU A 340 -5.82 -23.08 -7.34
C LEU A 340 -6.93 -23.44 -8.33
N PRO A 341 -6.61 -23.68 -9.61
CA PRO A 341 -7.60 -24.19 -10.54
C PRO A 341 -8.16 -25.48 -9.96
N THR A 342 -9.47 -25.55 -9.79
CA THR A 342 -10.12 -26.82 -9.45
C THR A 342 -9.78 -27.77 -10.58
N ALA A 343 -9.08 -28.87 -10.29
CA ALA A 343 -8.90 -29.94 -11.25
C ALA A 343 -10.31 -30.37 -11.69
N VAL A 344 -10.71 -29.95 -12.89
CA VAL A 344 -11.85 -30.55 -13.57
C VAL A 344 -11.43 -31.99 -13.77
N ARG A 345 -11.88 -32.92 -12.90
CA ARG A 345 -11.86 -34.33 -13.25
C ARG A 345 -12.58 -34.41 -14.59
N LYS A 346 -11.86 -34.76 -15.66
CA LYS A 346 -12.49 -35.07 -16.92
C LYS A 346 -13.56 -36.11 -16.63
N ARG A 347 -14.75 -35.89 -17.17
CA ARG A 347 -15.93 -36.73 -16.95
C ARG A 347 -15.78 -38.13 -17.56
N ASP A 348 -14.60 -38.45 -18.05
CA ASP A 348 -14.25 -39.60 -18.87
C ASP A 348 -13.46 -40.66 -18.06
N GLU A 349 -13.30 -40.45 -16.74
CA GLU A 349 -12.59 -41.36 -15.81
C GLU A 349 -13.48 -41.89 -14.67
N LEU A 350 -14.81 -41.89 -14.85
CA LEU A 350 -15.79 -42.61 -14.03
C LEU A 350 -16.64 -43.50 -14.93
#